data_AF-A0A9J6FCW8-F1
#
_entry.id   AF-A0A9J6FCW8-F1
#
_cell.length_a   1.000
_cell.length_b   1.000
_cell.length_c   1.000
_cell.angle_alpha   90.00
_cell.angle_beta   90.00
_cell.angle_gamma   90.00
#
_symmetry.space_group_name_H-M   'P 1'
#
loop_
_entity.id
_entity.type
_entity.pdbx_description
1 polymer ?
#
loop_
_entity_poly.entity_id
_entity_poly.type
_entity_poly.pdbx_seq_one_letter_code
_entity_poly.pdbx_strand_id
1 'polypeptide(L)'
;MAHNTTAGESPDSGGQPGKGASRSPSPPSLRTAYREIQLLEQRLGRRTFPAPHPSLTRMEEVLLRQLHTNTLPIPATLHKYYPDIYPTPQCPHCDQTGDLLHTMWHCTQNPNMKNITPNNRSTTQWEATLLNPHPACQKWLADRAERATRQPPAAPD
;
A
#
# COMPACT_ATOMS: atom_id res chain seq x y z
N MET A 1 -36.78 40.24 56.65
CA MET A 1 -37.45 39.11 57.31
C MET A 1 -37.88 38.18 56.16
N ALA A 2 -37.16 37.13 55.73
CA ALA A 2 -36.52 36.04 56.47
C ALA A 2 -37.59 35.33 57.34
N HIS A 3 -37.93 34.02 57.24
CA HIS A 3 -37.21 32.82 56.78
C HIS A 3 -38.20 31.68 56.39
N ASN A 4 -37.64 30.62 55.76
CA ASN A 4 -38.22 29.42 55.11
C ASN A 4 -38.76 28.29 56.03
N THR A 5 -39.33 27.27 55.33
CA THR A 5 -39.26 25.77 55.52
C THR A 5 -40.58 25.18 56.11
N THR A 6 -41.23 24.09 55.64
CA THR A 6 -40.73 22.75 55.26
C THR A 6 -41.79 21.84 54.60
N ALA A 7 -41.31 21.00 53.65
CA ALA A 7 -41.65 19.62 53.25
C ALA A 7 -43.07 19.13 52.91
N GLY A 8 -43.11 18.36 51.82
CA GLY A 8 -44.14 17.38 51.46
C GLY A 8 -43.71 16.60 50.21
N GLU A 9 -42.97 15.51 50.42
CA GLU A 9 -42.32 14.64 49.44
C GLU A 9 -43.08 13.31 49.32
N SER A 10 -43.28 12.77 48.11
CA SER A 10 -43.63 11.36 47.78
C SER A 10 -43.93 11.19 46.27
N PRO A 11 -43.81 9.99 45.67
CA PRO A 11 -42.53 9.39 45.32
C PRO A 11 -42.42 8.98 43.84
N ASP A 12 -41.16 8.78 43.45
CA ASP A 12 -40.63 7.86 42.45
C ASP A 12 -41.62 6.89 41.79
N SER A 13 -41.77 7.03 40.47
CA SER A 13 -42.31 5.99 39.59
C SER A 13 -41.26 5.67 38.55
N GLY A 14 -40.53 4.58 38.81
CA GLY A 14 -39.50 4.04 37.94
C GLY A 14 -39.99 3.82 36.50
N GLY A 15 -39.26 4.41 35.55
CA GLY A 15 -39.37 4.16 34.12
C GLY A 15 -38.13 3.40 33.63
N GLN A 16 -38.39 2.24 33.01
CA GLN A 16 -37.45 1.19 32.62
C GLN A 16 -36.11 1.59 31.96
N PRO A 17 -35.08 0.72 32.08
CA PRO A 17 -33.85 0.83 31.30
C PRO A 17 -34.16 0.75 29.80
N GLY A 18 -33.80 1.80 29.07
CA GLY A 18 -33.92 1.87 27.62
C GLY A 18 -33.16 0.71 26.97
N LYS A 19 -33.92 -0.26 26.43
CA LYS A 19 -33.38 -1.29 25.55
C LYS A 19 -32.81 -0.57 24.32
N GLY A 20 -31.49 -0.58 24.17
CA GLY A 20 -30.82 -0.16 22.96
C GLY A 20 -31.31 -1.00 21.79
N ALA A 21 -32.28 -0.48 21.04
CA ALA A 21 -32.76 -1.09 19.82
C ALA A 21 -31.59 -1.13 18.84
N SER A 22 -31.03 -2.32 18.65
CA SER A 22 -30.16 -2.65 17.53
C SER A 22 -30.90 -2.32 16.24
N ARG A 23 -30.66 -1.14 15.68
CA ARG A 23 -31.15 -0.77 14.35
C ARG A 23 -30.29 -1.52 13.36
N SER A 24 -30.80 -2.63 12.84
CA SER A 24 -30.22 -3.19 11.63
C SER A 24 -30.26 -2.12 10.53
N PRO A 25 -29.18 -1.92 9.78
CA PRO A 25 -29.18 -0.94 8.71
C PRO A 25 -30.25 -1.32 7.68
N SER A 26 -31.14 -0.38 7.36
CA SER A 26 -32.11 -0.55 6.28
C SER A 26 -31.36 -0.79 4.96
N PRO A 27 -31.86 -1.69 4.09
CA PRO A 27 -31.19 -1.98 2.83
C PRO A 27 -31.05 -0.71 1.98
N PRO A 28 -29.95 -0.58 1.22
CA PRO A 28 -29.70 0.60 0.40
C PRO A 28 -30.79 0.75 -0.67
N SER A 29 -31.14 2.00 -0.97
CA SER A 29 -32.06 2.30 -2.08
C SER A 29 -31.47 1.85 -3.42
N LEU A 30 -32.33 1.56 -4.41
CA LEU A 30 -31.90 1.20 -5.77
C LEU A 30 -30.96 2.24 -6.39
N ARG A 31 -31.20 3.54 -6.14
CA ARG A 31 -30.34 4.63 -6.61
C ARG A 31 -28.95 4.56 -5.98
N THR A 32 -28.86 4.24 -4.69
CA THR A 32 -27.60 4.08 -3.98
C THR A 32 -26.82 2.89 -4.53
N ALA A 33 -27.46 1.74 -4.67
CA ALA A 33 -26.85 0.54 -5.23
C ALA A 33 -26.36 0.75 -6.68
N TYR A 34 -27.17 1.40 -7.52
CA TYR A 34 -26.78 1.73 -8.89
C TYR A 34 -25.54 2.63 -8.95
N ARG A 35 -25.49 3.67 -8.10
CA ARG A 35 -24.33 4.56 -8.00
C ARG A 35 -23.08 3.82 -7.55
N GLU A 36 -23.20 2.89 -6.61
CA GLU A 36 -22.08 2.08 -6.13
C GLU A 36 -21.50 1.18 -7.23
N ILE A 37 -22.36 0.53 -8.03
CA ILE A 37 -21.96 -0.29 -9.17
C ILE A 37 -21.22 0.57 -10.20
N GLN A 38 -21.77 1.72 -10.59
CA GLN A 38 -21.13 2.60 -11.56
C GLN A 38 -19.78 3.12 -11.07
N LEU A 39 -19.67 3.45 -9.78
CA LEU A 39 -18.40 3.86 -9.18
C LEU A 39 -17.39 2.71 -9.15
N LEU A 40 -17.83 1.47 -8.89
CA LEU A 40 -17.00 0.28 -8.92
C LEU A 40 -16.45 0.05 -10.33
N GLU A 41 -17.30 0.06 -11.36
CA GLU A 41 -16.91 -0.08 -12.76
C GLU A 41 -15.88 0.98 -13.17
N GLN A 42 -16.13 2.24 -12.83
CA GLN A 42 -15.20 3.32 -13.11
C GLN A 42 -13.86 3.16 -12.38
N ARG A 43 -13.86 2.71 -11.12
CA ARG A 43 -12.63 2.46 -10.36
C ARG A 43 -11.85 1.29 -10.95
N LEU A 44 -12.53 0.21 -11.32
CA LEU A 44 -11.92 -0.97 -11.95
C LEU A 44 -11.36 -0.64 -13.34
N GLY A 45 -12.10 0.13 -14.15
CA GLY A 45 -11.65 0.56 -15.47
C GLY A 45 -10.44 1.49 -15.46
N ARG A 46 -10.22 2.25 -14.38
CA ARG A 46 -9.01 3.07 -14.19
C ARG A 46 -7.82 2.29 -13.63
N ARG A 47 -8.01 1.04 -13.22
CA ARG A 47 -6.98 0.27 -12.53
C ARG A 47 -6.03 -0.36 -13.56
N THR A 48 -4.80 0.12 -13.62
CA THR A 48 -3.77 -0.39 -14.53
C THR A 48 -3.08 -1.64 -13.99
N PHE A 49 -2.83 -1.70 -12.68
CA PHE A 49 -2.17 -2.83 -12.02
C PHE A 49 -3.17 -3.75 -11.28
N PRO A 50 -2.87 -5.04 -11.11
CA PRO A 50 -3.71 -5.94 -10.33
C PRO A 50 -3.80 -5.51 -8.86
N ALA A 51 -4.91 -5.86 -8.19
CA ALA A 51 -4.97 -5.71 -6.74
C ALA A 51 -3.98 -6.68 -6.07
N PRO A 52 -3.46 -6.32 -4.88
CA PRO A 52 -2.74 -7.27 -4.04
C PRO A 52 -3.61 -8.49 -3.74
N HIS A 53 -3.03 -9.67 -3.87
CA HIS A 53 -3.69 -10.93 -3.57
C HIS A 53 -3.88 -11.07 -2.05
N PRO A 54 -5.01 -11.63 -1.55
CA PRO A 54 -5.29 -11.71 -0.10
C PRO A 54 -4.28 -12.51 0.73
N SER A 55 -3.38 -13.26 0.09
CA SER A 55 -2.34 -14.05 0.76
C SER A 55 -1.03 -13.28 1.01
N LEU A 56 -0.97 -12.01 0.59
CA LEU A 56 0.13 -11.10 0.92
C LEU A 56 -0.04 -10.58 2.35
N THR A 57 1.07 -10.46 3.04
CA THR A 57 1.16 -9.72 4.29
C THR A 57 0.98 -8.23 4.04
N ARG A 58 0.64 -7.48 5.10
CA ARG A 58 0.46 -6.03 5.01
C ARG A 58 1.69 -5.31 4.44
N MET A 59 2.90 -5.77 4.80
CA MET A 59 4.15 -5.19 4.30
C MET A 59 4.35 -5.48 2.81
N GLU A 60 4.14 -6.73 2.38
CA GLU A 60 4.23 -7.11 0.96
C GLU A 60 3.27 -6.29 0.09
N GLU A 61 2.04 -6.06 0.56
CA GLU A 61 1.10 -5.20 -0.15
C GLU A 61 1.60 -3.75 -0.30
N VAL A 62 2.24 -3.20 0.73
CA VAL A 62 2.79 -1.83 0.70
C VAL A 62 3.89 -1.75 -0.34
N LEU A 63 4.83 -2.68 -0.31
CA LEU A 63 5.93 -2.76 -1.27
C LEU A 63 5.40 -2.93 -2.69
N LEU A 64 4.41 -3.82 -2.90
CA LEU A 64 3.80 -4.01 -4.21
C LEU A 64 3.12 -2.72 -4.74
N ARG A 65 2.41 -1.97 -3.88
CA ARG A 65 1.84 -0.67 -4.27
C ARG A 65 2.91 0.36 -4.59
N GLN A 66 4.02 0.36 -3.86
CA GLN A 66 5.15 1.25 -4.15
C GLN A 66 5.82 0.91 -5.49
N LEU A 67 5.92 -0.38 -5.83
CA LEU A 67 6.36 -0.82 -7.16
C LEU A 67 5.42 -0.31 -8.26
N HIS A 68 4.11 -0.54 -8.11
CA HIS A 68 3.11 -0.09 -9.09
C HIS A 68 3.10 1.42 -9.32
N THR A 69 3.47 2.20 -8.29
CA THR A 69 3.47 3.67 -8.36
C THR A 69 4.86 4.27 -8.56
N ASN A 70 5.89 3.43 -8.72
CA ASN A 70 7.29 3.86 -8.82
C ASN A 70 7.73 4.78 -7.67
N THR A 71 7.34 4.45 -6.44
CA THR A 71 7.64 5.21 -5.22
C THR A 71 8.48 4.43 -4.22
N LEU A 72 9.07 3.31 -4.65
CA LEU A 72 9.94 2.48 -3.80
C LEU A 72 11.18 3.29 -3.36
N PRO A 73 11.61 3.20 -2.08
CA PRO A 73 12.80 3.92 -1.59
C PRO A 73 14.09 3.23 -2.06
N ILE A 74 14.46 3.52 -3.31
CA ILE A 74 15.67 3.08 -4.00
C ILE A 74 16.60 4.29 -4.26
N PRO A 75 17.87 4.10 -4.67
CA PRO A 75 18.83 5.21 -4.77
C PRO A 75 18.33 6.42 -5.57
N ALA A 76 17.78 6.23 -6.76
CA ALA A 76 17.28 7.34 -7.57
C ALA A 76 16.11 8.10 -6.90
N THR A 77 15.20 7.37 -6.24
CA THR A 77 14.05 7.95 -5.53
C THR A 77 14.50 8.68 -4.26
N LEU A 78 15.42 8.09 -3.50
CA LEU A 78 15.94 8.64 -2.25
C LEU A 78 16.77 9.90 -2.51
N HIS A 79 17.66 9.87 -3.51
CA HIS A 79 18.42 11.05 -3.94
C HIS A 79 17.48 12.18 -4.39
N LYS A 80 16.40 11.85 -5.11
CA LYS A 80 15.41 12.84 -5.55
C LYS A 80 14.68 13.51 -4.37
N TYR A 81 14.37 12.78 -3.30
CA TYR A 81 13.63 13.32 -2.15
C TYR A 81 14.53 13.97 -1.09
N TYR A 82 15.73 13.43 -0.88
CA TYR A 82 16.63 13.82 0.19
C TYR A 82 18.08 13.87 -0.32
N PRO A 83 18.41 14.78 -1.26
CA PRO A 83 19.73 14.83 -1.88
C PRO A 83 20.87 15.10 -0.88
N ASP A 84 20.59 15.79 0.23
CA ASP A 84 21.58 16.07 1.29
C ASP A 84 22.00 14.81 2.05
N ILE A 85 21.08 13.84 2.19
CA ILE A 85 21.30 12.58 2.93
C ILE A 85 21.76 11.48 1.97
N TYR A 86 21.23 11.49 0.75
CA TYR A 86 21.54 10.53 -0.30
C TYR A 86 22.15 11.28 -1.49
N PRO A 87 23.46 11.55 -1.48
CA PRO A 87 24.10 12.43 -2.46
C PRO A 87 24.19 11.81 -3.86
N THR A 88 24.08 10.49 -3.99
CA THR A 88 24.21 9.80 -5.28
C THR A 88 22.93 9.00 -5.61
N PRO A 89 22.46 9.03 -6.88
CA PRO A 89 21.38 8.18 -7.35
C PRO A 89 21.89 6.84 -7.89
N GLN A 90 23.17 6.50 -7.67
CA GLN A 90 23.83 5.36 -8.30
C GLN A 90 23.43 4.04 -7.63
N CYS A 91 23.47 2.96 -8.43
CA CYS A 91 23.22 1.62 -7.94
C CYS A 91 24.38 1.16 -7.04
N PRO A 92 24.12 0.52 -5.89
CA PRO A 92 25.19 0.08 -4.99
C PRO A 92 26.02 -1.11 -5.51
N HIS A 93 25.73 -1.61 -6.72
CA HIS A 93 26.40 -2.79 -7.31
C HIS A 93 27.13 -2.50 -8.62
N CYS A 94 27.20 -1.25 -9.08
CA CYS A 94 26.57 -0.80 -10.32
C CYS A 94 26.85 0.68 -10.63
N ASP A 95 27.72 1.05 -11.57
CA ASP A 95 27.93 2.47 -11.94
C ASP A 95 26.76 3.12 -12.72
N GLN A 96 25.62 2.41 -12.83
CA GLN A 96 24.42 2.92 -13.48
C GLN A 96 23.49 3.58 -12.45
N THR A 97 22.58 4.43 -12.91
CA THR A 97 21.53 5.01 -12.07
C THR A 97 20.67 3.89 -11.46
N GLY A 98 20.54 3.90 -10.13
CA GLY A 98 19.70 2.99 -9.34
C GLY A 98 18.22 3.35 -9.43
N ASP A 99 17.68 3.42 -10.65
CA ASP A 99 16.25 3.54 -10.89
C ASP A 99 15.51 2.21 -10.62
N LEU A 100 14.18 2.24 -10.67
CA LEU A 100 13.38 1.07 -10.27
C LEU A 100 13.65 -0.12 -11.18
N LEU A 101 13.66 0.11 -12.48
CA LEU A 101 13.83 -0.93 -13.48
C LEU A 101 15.24 -1.54 -13.39
N HIS A 102 16.27 -0.70 -13.20
CA HIS A 102 17.64 -1.15 -13.02
C HIS A 102 17.81 -1.95 -11.73
N THR A 103 17.38 -1.40 -10.60
CA THR A 103 17.58 -1.99 -9.28
C THR A 103 16.79 -3.29 -9.10
N MET A 104 15.60 -3.38 -9.71
CA MET A 104 14.72 -4.53 -9.59
C MET A 104 14.96 -5.57 -10.70
N TRP A 105 15.30 -5.17 -11.92
CA TRP A 105 15.24 -6.07 -13.07
C TRP A 105 16.54 -6.15 -13.87
N HIS A 106 17.14 -5.02 -14.26
CA HIS A 106 18.26 -5.02 -15.21
C HIS A 106 19.64 -5.26 -14.59
N CYS A 107 19.89 -4.86 -13.34
CA CYS A 107 21.26 -4.85 -12.82
C CYS A 107 21.85 -6.28 -12.74
N THR A 108 22.91 -6.51 -13.51
CA THR A 108 23.57 -7.82 -13.64
C THR A 108 24.50 -8.12 -12.46
N GLN A 109 24.97 -7.08 -11.80
CA GLN A 109 25.94 -7.15 -10.71
C GLN A 109 25.29 -7.28 -9.33
N ASN A 110 23.97 -7.08 -9.22
CA ASN A 110 23.27 -7.20 -7.96
C ASN A 110 23.15 -8.69 -7.56
N PRO A 111 23.74 -9.11 -6.42
CA PRO A 111 23.78 -10.51 -6.01
C PRO A 111 22.40 -11.08 -5.69
N ASN A 112 21.40 -10.24 -5.42
CA ASN A 112 20.00 -10.64 -5.24
C ASN A 112 19.29 -10.94 -6.57
N MET A 113 19.97 -10.84 -7.73
CA MET A 113 19.40 -11.09 -9.06
C MET A 113 19.86 -12.39 -9.74
N LYS A 114 20.65 -13.23 -9.07
CA LYS A 114 21.25 -14.42 -9.68
C LYS A 114 20.26 -15.41 -10.32
N ASN A 115 18.97 -15.35 -9.95
CA ASN A 115 17.93 -16.27 -10.42
C ASN A 115 17.14 -15.76 -11.64
N ILE A 116 17.41 -14.57 -12.17
CA ILE A 116 16.80 -14.08 -13.42
C ILE A 116 17.76 -14.40 -14.57
N THR A 117 17.34 -15.26 -15.50
CA THR A 117 18.13 -15.57 -16.68
C THR A 117 18.38 -14.29 -17.52
N PRO A 118 19.58 -14.10 -18.09
CA PRO A 118 19.91 -12.88 -18.84
C PRO A 118 18.95 -12.56 -19.99
N ASN A 119 18.41 -13.59 -20.65
CA ASN A 119 17.47 -13.46 -21.77
C ASN A 119 16.04 -13.06 -21.33
N ASN A 120 15.78 -12.94 -20.02
CA ASN A 120 14.49 -12.55 -19.45
C ASN A 120 14.51 -11.15 -18.81
N ARG A 121 15.48 -10.30 -19.20
CA ARG A 121 15.67 -8.95 -18.64
C ARG A 121 15.18 -7.83 -19.57
N SER A 122 14.10 -8.04 -20.32
CA SER A 122 13.48 -6.96 -21.11
C SER A 122 12.50 -6.13 -20.28
N THR A 123 12.35 -4.85 -20.64
CA THR A 123 11.33 -3.94 -20.04
C THR A 123 9.92 -4.50 -20.20
N THR A 124 9.60 -5.10 -21.36
CA THR A 124 8.28 -5.70 -21.61
C THR A 124 8.00 -6.88 -20.67
N GLN A 125 9.01 -7.71 -20.36
CA GLN A 125 8.85 -8.80 -19.39
C GLN A 125 8.70 -8.28 -17.96
N TRP A 126 9.40 -7.19 -17.62
CA TRP A 126 9.19 -6.51 -16.34
C TRP A 126 7.75 -6.01 -16.19
N GLU A 127 7.24 -5.30 -17.20
CA GLU A 127 5.85 -4.82 -17.22
C GLU A 127 4.84 -5.98 -17.14
N ALA A 128 5.05 -7.05 -17.91
CA ALA A 128 4.21 -8.24 -17.85
C ALA A 128 4.24 -8.90 -16.45
N THR A 129 5.39 -8.86 -15.77
CA THR A 129 5.52 -9.37 -14.40
C THR A 129 4.75 -8.51 -13.41
N LEU A 130 4.82 -7.17 -13.52
CA LEU A 130 4.04 -6.24 -12.70
C LEU A 130 2.52 -6.40 -12.90
N LEU A 131 2.10 -6.74 -14.12
CA LEU A 131 0.69 -6.94 -14.45
C LEU A 131 0.15 -8.32 -14.05
N ASN A 132 1.01 -9.25 -13.63
CA ASN A 132 0.59 -10.62 -13.31
C ASN A 132 -0.12 -10.69 -11.94
N PRO A 133 -1.42 -11.08 -11.89
CA PRO A 133 -2.18 -11.16 -10.65
C PRO A 133 -1.85 -12.39 -9.79
N HIS A 134 -1.01 -13.31 -10.28
CA HIS A 134 -0.73 -14.57 -9.60
C HIS A 134 -0.01 -14.32 -8.25
N PRO A 135 -0.44 -14.97 -7.15
CA PRO A 135 0.09 -14.71 -5.81
C PRO A 135 1.61 -14.92 -5.71
N ALA A 136 2.14 -15.96 -6.35
CA ALA A 136 3.58 -16.22 -6.33
C ALA A 136 4.39 -15.09 -7.01
N CYS A 137 3.87 -14.50 -8.09
CA CYS A 137 4.52 -13.38 -8.78
C CYS A 137 4.52 -12.12 -7.90
N GLN A 138 3.39 -11.83 -7.27
CA GLN A 138 3.27 -10.68 -6.37
C GLN A 138 4.17 -10.82 -5.13
N LYS A 139 4.27 -12.02 -4.54
CA LYS A 139 5.19 -12.30 -3.43
C LYS A 139 6.64 -12.17 -3.84
N TRP A 140 6.99 -12.69 -5.02
CA TRP A 140 8.34 -12.56 -5.57
C TRP A 140 8.72 -11.09 -5.79
N LEU A 141 7.81 -10.27 -6.32
CA LEU A 141 8.01 -8.83 -6.48
C LEU A 141 8.20 -8.13 -5.12
N ALA A 142 7.40 -8.48 -4.13
CA ALA A 142 7.46 -7.88 -2.80
C ALA A 142 8.75 -8.24 -2.04
N ASP A 143 9.15 -9.52 -1.99
CA ASP A 143 10.42 -9.96 -1.39
C ASP A 143 11.60 -9.23 -2.04
N ARG A 144 11.54 -9.08 -3.36
CA ARG A 144 12.59 -8.39 -4.11
C ARG A 144 12.65 -6.90 -3.79
N ALA A 145 11.49 -6.25 -3.67
CA ALA A 145 11.40 -4.84 -3.29
C ALA A 145 11.95 -4.64 -1.87
N GLU A 146 11.60 -5.52 -0.94
CA GLU A 146 12.14 -5.51 0.41
C GLU A 146 13.67 -5.56 0.41
N ARG A 147 14.25 -6.49 -0.36
CA ARG A 147 15.71 -6.61 -0.50
C ARG A 147 16.34 -5.35 -1.10
N ALA A 148 15.71 -4.73 -2.10
CA ALA A 148 16.21 -3.52 -2.72
C ALA A 148 16.21 -2.33 -1.74
N THR A 149 15.16 -2.18 -0.94
CA THR A 149 15.02 -1.07 0.02
C THR A 149 15.92 -1.18 1.24
N ARG A 150 16.37 -2.40 1.59
CA ARG A 150 17.31 -2.63 2.70
C ARG A 150 18.77 -2.37 2.34
N GLN A 151 19.07 -2.13 1.07
CA GLN A 151 20.46 -1.92 0.66
C GLN A 151 20.94 -0.54 1.13
N PRO A 152 22.11 -0.45 1.76
CA PRO A 152 22.70 0.83 2.11
C PRO A 152 23.01 1.62 0.83
N PRO A 153 22.97 2.97 0.90
CA PRO A 153 23.42 3.78 -0.23
C PRO A 153 24.87 3.45 -0.59
N ALA A 154 25.22 3.63 -1.86
CA ALA A 154 26.60 3.46 -2.32
C ALA A 154 27.54 4.31 -1.45
N ALA A 155 28.64 3.71 -0.98
CA ALA A 155 29.65 4.46 -0.23
C ALA A 155 30.26 5.53 -1.16
N PRO A 156 30.49 6.75 -0.67
CA PRO A 156 31.24 7.74 -1.43
C PRO A 156 32.70 7.25 -1.55
N ASP A 157 33.24 7.32 -2.77
CA ASP A 157 34.67 7.15 -3.05
C ASP A 157 35.53 8.27 -2.42
#